data_AF-A0A8T2P909-F1
#
_entry.id   AF-A0A8T2P909-F1
#
_cell.length_a   1.000
_cell.length_b   1.000
_cell.length_c   1.000
_cell.angle_alpha   90.00
_cell.angle_beta   90.00
_cell.angle_gamma   90.00
#
_symmetry.space_group_name_H-M   'P 1'
#
loop_
_entity.id
_entity.type
_entity.pdbx_description
1 polymer ?
#
loop_
_entity_poly.entity_id
_entity_poly.type
_entity_poly.pdbx_seq_one_letter_code
_entity_poly.pdbx_strand_id
1 'polypeptide(L)'
;MFQRSALEDKKNYLDIIHSYTEVHGTVHGTSTVHLPAYVKNHGILSGRDLQFLLRETKLFVGLSFPYEGPAPLEAIANGCAFLNPKFTPPKSSKNTDFFKGKPTLRELTSQHPYAEVYIGQPHVWTVNIDDAAEVERAVKSILSQKIEPYLPYEFTCEGMLQRVNAFIENQDFCHGQVMWPPLSALQVKLAEPGKSCKQVCQEERLICEPSFFQHLNKDKDLAKFGVECQTVESAGDTVVPAYNEVTRHCVFQSDLLLFSCAGAHPTLKRVCPCRDYMKGQVALCKGCL
;
A
#
# COMPACT_ATOMS: atom_id res chain seq x y z
N MET A 1 8.43 -18.63 -4.29
CA MET A 1 7.73 -19.90 -4.57
C MET A 1 6.50 -19.58 -5.40
N PHE A 2 6.52 -19.84 -6.71
CA PHE A 2 5.34 -19.62 -7.56
C PHE A 2 4.33 -20.73 -7.28
N GLN A 3 3.16 -20.36 -6.78
CA GLN A 3 2.05 -21.28 -6.58
C GLN A 3 1.41 -21.55 -7.95
N ARG A 4 1.09 -22.81 -8.24
CA ARG A 4 0.54 -23.30 -9.52
C ARG A 4 -0.62 -22.45 -10.09
N SER A 5 -1.43 -21.83 -9.21
CA SER A 5 -2.57 -20.98 -9.55
C SER A 5 -2.20 -19.59 -10.09
N ALA A 6 -0.97 -19.10 -9.92
CA ALA A 6 -0.61 -17.73 -10.31
C ALA A 6 -0.51 -17.53 -11.84
N LEU A 7 -0.33 -18.61 -12.60
CA LEU A 7 -0.22 -18.59 -14.07
C LEU A 7 -1.56 -18.89 -14.77
N GLU A 8 -2.57 -19.34 -14.02
CA GLU A 8 -3.91 -19.61 -14.56
C GLU A 8 -4.51 -18.33 -15.14
N ASP A 9 -5.03 -18.44 -16.36
CA ASP A 9 -5.65 -17.33 -17.11
C ASP A 9 -4.76 -16.10 -17.33
N LYS A 10 -3.43 -16.29 -17.41
CA LYS A 10 -2.47 -15.21 -17.72
C LYS A 10 -1.90 -15.24 -19.14
N LYS A 11 -2.36 -16.18 -19.97
CA LYS A 11 -1.81 -16.37 -21.32
C LYS A 11 -1.92 -15.11 -22.20
N ASN A 12 -3.10 -14.50 -22.30
CA ASN A 12 -3.28 -13.31 -23.17
C ASN A 12 -2.38 -12.15 -22.72
N TYR A 13 -2.28 -11.92 -21.41
CA TYR A 13 -1.41 -10.91 -20.83
C TYR A 13 0.08 -11.17 -21.16
N LEU A 14 0.53 -12.41 -21.02
CA LEU A 14 1.90 -12.81 -21.37
C LEU A 14 2.16 -12.77 -22.89
N ASP A 15 1.17 -13.09 -23.72
CA ASP A 15 1.28 -13.06 -25.19
C ASP A 15 1.50 -11.61 -25.69
N ILE A 16 0.87 -10.62 -25.06
CA ILE A 16 1.12 -9.20 -25.36
C ILE A 16 2.56 -8.83 -25.03
N ILE A 17 3.06 -9.21 -23.86
CA ILE A 17 4.46 -8.94 -23.45
C ILE A 17 5.44 -9.64 -24.39
N HIS A 18 5.16 -10.90 -24.73
CA HIS A 18 5.98 -11.71 -25.62
C HIS A 18 6.13 -11.12 -27.03
N SER A 19 5.14 -10.35 -27.49
CA SER A 19 5.19 -9.67 -28.78
C SER A 19 6.30 -8.60 -28.85
N TYR A 20 6.84 -8.18 -27.69
CA TYR A 20 7.86 -7.13 -27.60
C TYR A 20 9.17 -7.60 -26.94
N THR A 21 9.12 -8.66 -26.12
CA THR A 21 10.30 -9.13 -25.37
C THR A 21 10.34 -10.66 -25.28
N GLU A 22 11.51 -11.20 -24.95
CA GLU A 22 11.60 -12.55 -24.41
C GLU A 22 10.90 -12.61 -23.04
N VAL A 23 10.29 -13.75 -22.72
CA VAL A 23 9.63 -13.98 -21.44
C VAL A 23 10.39 -15.07 -20.68
N HIS A 24 10.90 -14.72 -19.51
CA HIS A 24 11.62 -15.63 -18.62
C HIS A 24 10.78 -15.95 -17.38
N GLY A 25 11.03 -17.11 -16.78
CA GLY A 25 10.37 -17.52 -15.54
C GLY A 25 11.32 -18.22 -14.58
N THR A 26 11.03 -18.16 -13.29
CA THR A 26 11.73 -18.93 -12.24
C THR A 26 10.72 -19.80 -11.50
N VAL A 27 10.08 -20.69 -12.25
CA VAL A 27 8.94 -21.49 -11.78
C VAL A 27 9.43 -22.88 -11.39
N HIS A 28 8.96 -23.39 -10.25
CA HIS A 28 9.31 -24.73 -9.80
C HIS A 28 8.76 -25.79 -10.78
N GLY A 29 9.55 -26.83 -11.06
CA GLY A 29 9.31 -27.78 -12.16
C GLY A 29 7.96 -28.52 -12.13
N THR A 30 7.33 -28.65 -10.97
CA THR A 30 5.98 -29.26 -10.84
C THR A 30 4.82 -28.32 -11.20
N SER A 31 5.10 -27.04 -11.48
CA SER A 31 4.10 -25.99 -11.73
C SER A 31 4.13 -25.44 -13.15
N THR A 32 4.60 -26.22 -14.13
CA THR A 32 4.79 -25.79 -15.53
C THR A 32 3.57 -25.97 -16.44
N VAL A 33 2.50 -26.61 -15.96
CA VAL A 33 1.31 -26.95 -16.77
C VAL A 33 0.65 -25.74 -17.44
N HIS A 34 0.68 -24.57 -16.78
CA HIS A 34 0.10 -23.33 -17.30
C HIS A 34 1.13 -22.38 -17.89
N LEU A 35 2.38 -22.82 -18.04
CA LEU A 35 3.44 -21.98 -18.58
C LEU A 35 3.42 -22.03 -20.12
N PRO A 36 3.27 -20.88 -20.82
CA PRO A 36 3.34 -20.87 -22.27
C PRO A 36 4.69 -21.43 -22.78
N ALA A 37 4.66 -22.13 -23.92
CA ALA A 37 5.83 -22.82 -24.47
C ALA A 37 7.01 -21.90 -24.81
N TYR A 38 6.75 -20.61 -25.07
CA TYR A 38 7.78 -19.61 -25.36
C TYR A 38 8.52 -19.12 -24.10
N VAL A 39 8.07 -19.47 -22.89
CA VAL A 39 8.70 -19.01 -21.66
C VAL A 39 9.99 -19.78 -21.40
N LYS A 40 11.10 -19.05 -21.30
CA LYS A 40 12.40 -19.58 -20.90
C LYS A 40 12.43 -19.76 -19.38
N ASN A 41 12.07 -20.95 -18.89
CA ASN A 41 12.07 -21.25 -17.45
C ASN A 41 13.46 -21.63 -16.94
N HIS A 42 13.95 -20.90 -15.95
CA HIS A 42 15.24 -21.12 -15.28
C HIS A 42 15.13 -21.99 -14.02
N GLY A 43 13.92 -22.40 -13.64
CA GLY A 43 13.70 -23.14 -12.39
C GLY A 43 13.86 -22.25 -11.15
N ILE A 44 14.12 -22.87 -10.00
CA ILE A 44 14.40 -22.13 -8.77
C ILE A 44 15.89 -21.78 -8.74
N LEU A 45 16.18 -20.48 -8.71
CA LEU A 45 17.53 -19.94 -8.68
C LEU A 45 18.00 -19.67 -7.24
N SER A 46 19.32 -19.65 -7.05
CA SER A 46 19.92 -19.09 -5.84
C SER A 46 19.68 -17.58 -5.78
N GLY A 47 19.79 -16.96 -4.60
CA GLY A 47 19.67 -15.51 -4.47
C GLY A 47 20.68 -14.75 -5.34
N ARG A 48 21.90 -15.29 -5.50
CA ARG A 48 22.94 -14.69 -6.35
C ARG A 48 22.58 -14.75 -7.83
N ASP A 49 22.12 -15.90 -8.31
CA ASP A 49 21.78 -16.08 -9.74
C ASP A 49 20.52 -15.32 -10.11
N LEU A 50 19.55 -15.20 -9.18
CA LEU A 50 18.38 -14.36 -9.35
C LEU A 50 18.77 -12.89 -9.52
N GLN A 51 19.72 -12.40 -8.71
CA GLN A 51 20.21 -11.02 -8.83
C GLN A 51 20.92 -10.77 -10.17
N PHE A 52 21.69 -11.74 -10.68
CA PHE A 52 22.26 -11.64 -12.03
C PHE A 52 21.18 -11.59 -13.10
N LEU A 53 20.18 -12.48 -13.02
CA LEU A 53 19.05 -12.46 -13.96
C LEU A 53 18.30 -11.12 -13.92
N LEU A 54 18.06 -10.56 -12.73
CA LEU A 54 17.39 -9.26 -12.59
C LEU A 54 18.19 -8.12 -13.23
N ARG A 55 19.52 -8.12 -13.13
CA ARG A 55 20.37 -7.10 -13.77
C ARG A 55 20.33 -7.12 -15.29
N GLU A 56 20.00 -8.26 -15.88
CA GLU A 56 19.80 -8.42 -17.33
C GLU A 56 18.33 -8.22 -17.74
N THR A 57 17.43 -8.09 -16.77
CA THR A 57 15.99 -8.00 -17.01
C THR A 57 15.54 -6.55 -17.11
N LYS A 58 14.80 -6.22 -18.17
CA LYS A 58 14.21 -4.88 -18.34
C LYS A 58 12.88 -4.71 -17.59
N LEU A 59 12.07 -5.76 -17.58
CA LEU A 59 10.70 -5.75 -17.12
C LEU A 59 10.43 -6.94 -16.19
N PHE A 60 10.05 -6.67 -14.95
CA PHE A 60 9.57 -7.64 -13.99
C PHE A 60 8.04 -7.66 -14.03
N VAL A 61 7.45 -8.83 -14.29
CA VAL A 61 6.03 -8.98 -14.62
C VAL A 61 5.25 -9.55 -13.43
N GLY A 62 4.35 -8.75 -12.86
CA GLY A 62 3.41 -9.22 -11.84
C GLY A 62 2.27 -10.03 -12.45
N LEU A 63 1.85 -11.08 -11.74
CA LEU A 63 0.79 -12.02 -12.15
C LEU A 63 -0.45 -11.99 -11.23
N SER A 64 -0.60 -10.92 -10.46
CA SER A 64 -1.67 -10.71 -9.46
C SER A 64 -1.53 -11.52 -8.17
N PHE A 65 -0.55 -12.43 -8.09
CA PHE A 65 -0.18 -13.17 -6.89
C PHE A 65 1.30 -13.57 -6.96
N PRO A 66 2.06 -13.59 -5.84
CA PRO A 66 1.68 -13.24 -4.47
C PRO A 66 1.49 -11.74 -4.25
N TYR A 67 0.73 -11.38 -3.20
CA TYR A 67 0.50 -10.00 -2.79
C TYR A 67 1.63 -9.49 -1.90
N GLU A 68 2.09 -8.25 -2.13
CA GLU A 68 3.03 -7.52 -1.24
C GLU A 68 4.31 -8.29 -0.88
N GLY A 69 4.82 -9.11 -1.82
CA GLY A 69 6.10 -9.80 -1.66
C GLY A 69 7.31 -8.88 -1.89
N PRO A 70 8.52 -9.28 -1.46
CA PRO A 70 9.74 -8.48 -1.61
C PRO A 70 10.29 -8.43 -3.04
N ALA A 71 9.96 -9.43 -3.88
CA ALA A 71 10.57 -9.59 -5.20
C ALA A 71 10.43 -8.37 -6.15
N PRO A 72 9.29 -7.66 -6.22
CA PRO A 72 9.20 -6.41 -6.98
C PRO A 72 10.21 -5.34 -6.53
N LEU A 73 10.50 -5.23 -5.22
CA LEU A 73 11.48 -4.27 -4.72
C LEU A 73 12.91 -4.67 -5.10
N GLU A 74 13.25 -5.96 -5.04
CA GLU A 74 14.54 -6.47 -5.52
C GLU A 74 14.74 -6.22 -7.02
N ALA A 75 13.68 -6.37 -7.81
CA ALA A 75 13.71 -6.08 -9.24
C ALA A 75 13.94 -4.59 -9.52
N ILE A 76 13.21 -3.70 -8.85
CA ILE A 76 13.37 -2.24 -9.01
C ILE A 76 14.77 -1.80 -8.55
N ALA A 77 15.29 -2.39 -7.48
CA ALA A 77 16.65 -2.14 -6.99
C ALA A 77 17.77 -2.59 -7.96
N ASN A 78 17.46 -3.46 -8.93
CA ASN A 78 18.37 -3.86 -10.01
C ASN A 78 18.09 -3.15 -11.35
N GLY A 79 17.15 -2.18 -11.38
CA GLY A 79 16.86 -1.38 -12.57
C GLY A 79 15.72 -1.91 -13.45
N CYS A 80 14.98 -2.94 -13.00
CA CYS A 80 13.79 -3.39 -13.70
C CYS A 80 12.63 -2.40 -13.51
N ALA A 81 11.81 -2.22 -14.53
CA ALA A 81 10.44 -1.74 -14.32
C ALA A 81 9.59 -2.89 -13.76
N PHE A 82 8.65 -2.59 -12.87
CA PHE A 82 7.65 -3.53 -12.40
C PHE A 82 6.28 -3.26 -13.03
N LEU A 83 5.76 -4.25 -13.76
CA LEU A 83 4.38 -4.23 -14.25
C LEU A 83 3.47 -4.79 -13.16
N ASN A 84 2.74 -3.89 -12.49
CA ASN A 84 1.99 -4.16 -11.27
C ASN A 84 0.48 -4.31 -11.60
N PRO A 85 -0.12 -5.49 -11.46
CA PRO A 85 -1.55 -5.67 -11.73
C PRO A 85 -2.43 -4.84 -10.80
N LYS A 86 -3.30 -4.02 -11.38
CA LYS A 86 -4.34 -3.21 -10.71
C LYS A 86 -5.54 -4.10 -10.37
N PHE A 87 -6.16 -3.85 -9.22
CA PHE A 87 -7.34 -4.57 -8.76
C PHE A 87 -8.56 -3.64 -8.75
N THR A 88 -9.52 -3.93 -9.62
CA THR A 88 -10.81 -3.22 -9.68
C THR A 88 -11.94 -4.25 -9.71
N PRO A 89 -12.70 -4.44 -8.62
CA PRO A 89 -12.58 -3.76 -7.33
C PRO A 89 -11.30 -4.15 -6.54
N PRO A 90 -10.87 -3.34 -5.56
CA PRO A 90 -9.78 -3.69 -4.64
C PRO A 90 -9.99 -5.04 -3.95
N LYS A 91 -8.93 -5.82 -3.74
CA LYS A 91 -9.01 -7.12 -3.08
C LYS A 91 -8.97 -7.00 -1.56
N SER A 92 -9.84 -7.71 -0.86
CA SER A 92 -9.91 -7.70 0.61
C SER A 92 -10.51 -9.00 1.15
N SER A 93 -10.63 -9.10 2.48
CA SER A 93 -11.30 -10.22 3.16
C SER A 93 -12.77 -10.41 2.74
N LYS A 94 -13.39 -9.37 2.16
CA LYS A 94 -14.79 -9.41 1.70
C LYS A 94 -14.98 -10.14 0.37
N ASN A 95 -13.98 -10.14 -0.51
CA ASN A 95 -14.14 -10.57 -1.91
C ASN A 95 -13.05 -11.52 -2.42
N THR A 96 -12.05 -11.85 -1.62
CA THR A 96 -10.92 -12.68 -2.05
C THR A 96 -10.59 -13.72 -0.97
N ASP A 97 -10.66 -15.00 -1.35
CA ASP A 97 -10.51 -16.13 -0.41
C ASP A 97 -9.20 -16.09 0.38
N PHE A 98 -8.10 -15.70 -0.26
CA PHE A 98 -6.80 -15.57 0.41
C PHE A 98 -6.82 -14.66 1.64
N PHE A 99 -7.69 -13.64 1.65
CA PHE A 99 -7.81 -12.68 2.75
C PHE A 99 -8.90 -13.05 3.77
N LYS A 100 -9.72 -14.09 3.53
CA LYS A 100 -10.74 -14.53 4.48
C LYS A 100 -10.09 -14.91 5.82
N GLY A 101 -10.72 -14.47 6.92
CA GLY A 101 -10.25 -14.73 8.29
C GLY A 101 -9.04 -13.90 8.73
N LYS A 102 -8.41 -13.10 7.86
CA LYS A 102 -7.33 -12.19 8.31
C LYS A 102 -7.93 -11.04 9.14
N PRO A 103 -7.28 -10.63 10.24
CA PRO A 103 -7.79 -9.60 11.16
C PRO A 103 -7.60 -8.18 10.61
N THR A 104 -8.07 -7.92 9.39
CA THR A 104 -7.98 -6.62 8.74
C THR A 104 -9.08 -6.45 7.69
N LEU A 105 -9.58 -5.21 7.58
CA LEU A 105 -10.49 -4.77 6.52
C LEU A 105 -9.75 -4.01 5.41
N ARG A 106 -8.41 -4.06 5.41
CA ARG A 106 -7.59 -3.39 4.40
C ARG A 106 -7.88 -3.94 3.01
N GLU A 107 -8.04 -3.04 2.07
CA GLU A 107 -8.20 -3.35 0.66
C GLU A 107 -6.89 -3.09 -0.10
N LEU A 108 -6.54 -3.98 -1.03
CA LEU A 108 -5.39 -3.86 -1.92
C LEU A 108 -5.88 -3.36 -3.28
N THR A 109 -5.38 -2.21 -3.71
CA THR A 109 -5.67 -1.59 -5.01
C THR A 109 -4.86 -2.19 -6.16
N SER A 110 -3.79 -2.91 -5.85
CA SER A 110 -2.92 -3.61 -6.81
C SER A 110 -2.18 -4.78 -6.16
N GLN A 111 -1.42 -5.54 -6.94
CA GLN A 111 -0.61 -6.65 -6.41
C GLN A 111 0.40 -6.18 -5.35
N HIS A 112 0.96 -4.99 -5.53
CA HIS A 112 1.90 -4.38 -4.58
C HIS A 112 1.56 -2.90 -4.31
N PRO A 113 0.58 -2.60 -3.43
CA PRO A 113 0.12 -1.23 -3.19
C PRO A 113 1.22 -0.28 -2.69
N TYR A 114 2.23 -0.77 -1.97
CA TYR A 114 3.39 0.06 -1.61
C TYR A 114 4.14 0.57 -2.86
N ALA A 115 4.32 -0.29 -3.86
CA ALA A 115 5.08 0.04 -5.06
C ALA A 115 4.26 0.97 -5.96
N GLU A 116 2.94 0.76 -6.03
CA GLU A 116 2.00 1.67 -6.66
C GLU A 116 2.07 3.09 -6.06
N VAL A 117 2.06 3.21 -4.73
CA VAL A 117 1.84 4.48 -4.05
C VAL A 117 3.13 5.25 -3.78
N TYR A 118 4.19 4.57 -3.34
CA TYR A 118 5.42 5.23 -2.85
C TYR A 118 6.60 5.16 -3.81
N ILE A 119 6.49 4.35 -4.88
CA ILE A 119 7.49 4.31 -5.95
C ILE A 119 6.91 4.92 -7.23
N GLY A 120 5.83 4.33 -7.75
CA GLY A 120 5.16 4.81 -8.96
C GLY A 120 6.05 4.80 -10.21
N GLN A 121 5.58 5.47 -11.26
CA GLN A 121 6.33 5.61 -12.51
C GLN A 121 7.61 6.46 -12.31
N PRO A 122 8.69 6.17 -13.06
CA PRO A 122 8.79 5.22 -14.16
C PRO A 122 9.06 3.75 -13.74
N HIS A 123 9.38 3.50 -12.47
CA HIS A 123 9.78 2.18 -11.99
C HIS A 123 8.61 1.21 -11.85
N VAL A 124 7.39 1.70 -11.59
CA VAL A 124 6.20 0.88 -11.35
C VAL A 124 5.06 1.34 -12.24
N TRP A 125 4.56 0.43 -13.06
CA TRP A 125 3.43 0.64 -13.96
C TRP A 125 2.23 -0.17 -13.46
N THR A 126 1.32 0.51 -12.76
CA THR A 126 0.10 -0.13 -12.24
C THR A 126 -1.00 -0.16 -13.30
N VAL A 127 -1.24 -1.33 -13.91
CA VAL A 127 -2.10 -1.49 -15.10
C VAL A 127 -3.22 -2.48 -14.86
N ASN A 128 -4.38 -2.28 -15.49
CA ASN A 128 -5.39 -3.32 -15.61
C ASN A 128 -4.89 -4.38 -16.60
N ILE A 129 -4.56 -5.57 -16.11
CA ILE A 129 -4.01 -6.64 -16.96
C ILE A 129 -5.02 -7.23 -17.94
N ASP A 130 -6.32 -6.98 -17.73
CA ASP A 130 -7.39 -7.38 -18.64
C ASP A 130 -7.63 -6.35 -19.77
N ASP A 131 -7.05 -5.15 -19.66
CA ASP A 131 -7.03 -4.14 -20.72
C ASP A 131 -5.74 -4.31 -21.56
N ALA A 132 -5.86 -5.04 -22.66
CA ALA A 132 -4.75 -5.31 -23.57
C ALA A 132 -4.06 -4.04 -24.08
N ALA A 133 -4.82 -2.97 -24.32
CA ALA A 133 -4.28 -1.72 -24.82
C ALA A 133 -3.52 -0.95 -23.72
N GLU A 134 -3.98 -1.00 -22.47
CA GLU A 134 -3.23 -0.44 -21.32
C GLU A 134 -1.91 -1.18 -21.12
N VAL A 135 -1.93 -2.51 -21.15
CA VAL A 135 -0.71 -3.35 -21.04
C VAL A 135 0.27 -3.03 -22.16
N GLU A 136 -0.19 -3.02 -23.42
CA GLU A 136 0.67 -2.75 -24.58
C GLU A 136 1.31 -1.36 -24.51
N ARG A 137 0.54 -0.32 -24.13
CA ARG A 137 1.07 1.04 -23.93
C ARG A 137 2.13 1.08 -22.83
N ALA A 138 1.92 0.38 -21.72
CA ALA A 138 2.89 0.32 -20.63
C ALA A 138 4.18 -0.38 -21.06
N VAL A 139 4.09 -1.53 -21.74
CA VAL A 139 5.26 -2.26 -22.25
C VAL A 139 6.08 -1.40 -23.21
N LYS A 140 5.44 -0.77 -24.21
CA LYS A 140 6.11 0.15 -25.15
C LYS A 140 6.80 1.33 -24.44
N SER A 141 6.14 1.88 -23.41
CA SER A 141 6.69 3.00 -22.65
C SER A 141 7.92 2.58 -21.83
N ILE A 142 7.86 1.40 -21.19
CA ILE A 142 8.98 0.85 -20.42
C ILE A 142 10.20 0.59 -21.31
N LEU A 143 9.98 0.02 -22.50
CA LEU A 143 11.06 -0.30 -23.44
C LEU A 143 11.74 0.94 -24.01
N SER A 144 11.02 2.07 -24.13
CA SER A 144 11.58 3.34 -24.61
C SER A 144 12.27 4.17 -23.53
N GLN A 145 12.15 3.80 -22.26
CA GLN A 145 12.72 4.55 -21.14
C GLN A 145 14.00 3.91 -20.61
N LYS A 146 14.98 4.73 -20.23
CA LYS A 146 16.06 4.30 -19.34
C LYS A 146 15.57 4.39 -17.90
N ILE A 147 15.54 3.27 -17.20
CA ILE A 147 15.12 3.19 -15.80
C ILE A 147 16.39 2.95 -15.00
N GLU A 148 16.63 3.81 -14.02
CA GLU A 148 17.77 3.69 -13.13
C GLU A 148 17.41 2.76 -11.95
N PRO A 149 18.36 1.96 -11.44
CA PRO A 149 18.16 1.22 -10.20
C PRO A 149 17.70 2.12 -9.06
N TYR A 150 16.63 1.72 -8.37
CA TYR A 150 16.05 2.53 -7.29
C TYR A 150 15.68 1.65 -6.09
N LEU A 151 16.04 2.11 -4.89
CA LEU A 151 15.64 1.48 -3.64
C LEU A 151 15.16 2.60 -2.70
N PRO A 152 13.88 2.60 -2.27
CA PRO A 152 13.43 3.55 -1.26
C PRO A 152 14.30 3.44 -0.01
N TYR A 153 14.65 4.60 0.57
CA TYR A 153 15.60 4.67 1.68
C TYR A 153 15.23 3.72 2.84
N GLU A 154 13.95 3.59 3.17
CA GLU A 154 13.41 2.71 4.22
C GLU A 154 13.71 1.21 4.04
N PHE A 155 14.05 0.78 2.82
CA PHE A 155 14.48 -0.57 2.49
C PHE A 155 15.99 -0.73 2.34
N THR A 156 16.77 0.32 2.55
CA THR A 156 18.23 0.22 2.72
C THR A 156 18.57 -0.26 4.13
N CYS A 157 19.79 -0.76 4.32
CA CYS A 157 20.28 -1.13 5.65
C CYS A 157 20.20 0.04 6.63
N GLU A 158 20.66 1.23 6.22
CA GLU A 158 20.66 2.44 7.04
C GLU A 158 19.25 2.93 7.36
N GLY A 159 18.35 2.95 6.37
CA GLY A 159 16.97 3.35 6.60
C GLY A 159 16.20 2.39 7.50
N MET A 160 16.49 1.08 7.44
CA MET A 160 15.96 0.13 8.40
C MET A 160 16.50 0.40 9.82
N LEU A 161 17.81 0.62 9.96
CA LEU A 161 18.43 0.93 11.26
C LEU A 161 17.85 2.22 11.86
N GLN A 162 17.72 3.29 11.08
CA GLN A 162 17.10 4.55 11.52
C GLN A 162 15.67 4.32 12.03
N ARG A 163 14.85 3.58 11.28
CA ARG A 163 13.45 3.30 11.64
C ARG A 163 13.36 2.50 12.94
N VAL A 164 14.12 1.41 13.04
CA VAL A 164 14.12 0.55 14.22
C VAL A 164 14.65 1.30 15.44
N ASN A 165 15.71 2.09 15.30
CA ASN A 165 16.24 2.92 16.37
C ASN A 165 15.18 3.92 16.87
N ALA A 166 14.51 4.64 15.96
CA ALA A 166 13.47 5.59 16.33
C ALA A 166 12.31 4.92 17.09
N PHE A 167 11.91 3.70 16.70
CA PHE A 167 10.91 2.94 17.45
C PHE A 167 11.40 2.52 18.83
N ILE A 168 12.64 2.02 18.96
CA ILE A 168 13.21 1.59 20.25
C ILE A 168 13.27 2.77 21.23
N GLU A 169 13.72 3.94 20.76
CA GLU A 169 13.93 5.10 21.63
C GLU A 169 12.64 5.86 21.98
N ASN A 170 11.64 5.86 21.08
CA ASN A 170 10.50 6.77 21.22
C ASN A 170 9.13 6.09 21.31
N GLN A 171 8.96 4.85 20.84
CA GLN A 171 7.66 4.18 20.85
C GLN A 171 7.41 3.51 22.22
N ASP A 172 6.84 4.26 23.14
CA ASP A 172 6.51 3.79 24.50
C ASP A 172 5.01 3.53 24.66
N PHE A 173 4.65 2.28 24.99
CA PHE A 173 3.29 1.86 25.34
C PHE A 173 3.13 1.55 26.85
N CYS A 174 4.19 1.67 27.63
CA CYS A 174 4.26 1.37 29.07
C CYS A 174 4.00 2.61 29.94
N HIS A 175 4.39 3.81 29.47
CA HIS A 175 4.26 5.04 30.23
C HIS A 175 3.51 6.13 29.44
N GLY A 176 2.62 6.87 30.11
CA GLY A 176 1.85 7.96 29.49
C GLY A 176 2.59 9.30 29.38
N GLN A 177 3.91 9.34 29.52
CA GLN A 177 4.65 10.60 29.76
C GLN A 177 5.12 11.32 28.48
N VAL A 178 5.47 10.62 27.41
CA VAL A 178 5.93 11.23 26.16
C VAL A 178 5.08 10.72 25.01
N MET A 179 4.39 11.64 24.32
CA MET A 179 3.61 11.32 23.14
C MET A 179 4.51 11.31 21.91
N TRP A 180 4.61 10.15 21.27
CA TRP A 180 5.29 9.98 19.99
C TRP A 180 4.36 9.27 18.99
N PRO A 181 4.19 9.78 17.75
CA PRO A 181 4.72 11.04 17.20
C PRO A 181 4.27 12.30 17.97
N PRO A 182 4.99 13.44 17.85
CA PRO A 182 4.60 14.67 18.53
C PRO A 182 3.29 15.23 17.97
N LEU A 183 2.43 15.77 18.83
CA LEU A 183 1.13 16.33 18.43
C LEU A 183 1.24 17.45 17.37
N SER A 184 2.39 18.12 17.27
CA SER A 184 2.67 19.10 16.21
C SER A 184 2.63 18.52 14.80
N ALA A 185 2.73 17.20 14.63
CA ALA A 185 2.60 16.52 13.35
C ALA A 185 1.14 16.27 12.93
N LEU A 186 0.17 16.46 13.85
CA LEU A 186 -1.25 16.21 13.59
C LEU A 186 -1.78 17.18 12.53
N GLN A 187 -2.34 16.61 11.47
CA GLN A 187 -3.09 17.29 10.44
C GLN A 187 -4.45 16.61 10.30
N VAL A 188 -5.52 17.30 10.69
CA VAL A 188 -6.87 16.75 10.63
C VAL A 188 -7.42 16.87 9.21
N LYS A 189 -7.99 15.77 8.70
CA LYS A 189 -8.71 15.72 7.43
C LYS A 189 -10.10 15.13 7.63
N LEU A 190 -11.05 15.52 6.79
CA LEU A 190 -12.39 14.92 6.75
C LEU A 190 -12.45 13.96 5.56
N ALA A 191 -12.61 12.67 5.82
CA ALA A 191 -12.88 11.71 4.76
C ALA A 191 -14.36 11.75 4.38
N GLU A 192 -14.66 11.95 3.10
CA GLU A 192 -16.02 11.88 2.56
C GLU A 192 -16.65 10.49 2.79
N PRO A 193 -18.00 10.37 2.79
CA PRO A 193 -18.67 9.08 2.92
C PRO A 193 -18.16 8.09 1.86
N GLY A 194 -17.93 6.84 2.27
CA GLY A 194 -17.30 5.82 1.42
C GLY A 194 -15.78 5.92 1.33
N LYS A 195 -15.13 6.91 1.97
CA LYS A 195 -13.66 6.97 2.12
C LYS A 195 -13.20 6.69 3.55
N SER A 196 -12.06 6.03 3.66
CA SER A 196 -11.37 5.75 4.92
C SER A 196 -10.35 6.85 5.27
N CYS A 197 -9.95 6.90 6.55
CA CYS A 197 -8.88 7.81 6.97
C CYS A 197 -7.55 7.51 6.28
N LYS A 198 -7.25 6.23 6.03
CA LYS A 198 -6.09 5.85 5.22
C LYS A 198 -6.11 6.51 3.84
N GLN A 199 -7.27 6.48 3.16
CA GLN A 199 -7.40 7.04 1.80
C GLN A 199 -7.24 8.56 1.79
N VAL A 200 -7.98 9.29 2.64
CA VAL A 200 -7.91 10.76 2.63
C VAL A 200 -6.51 11.27 3.01
N CYS A 201 -5.84 10.65 4.00
CA CYS A 201 -4.47 11.03 4.32
C CYS A 201 -3.53 10.77 3.14
N GLN A 202 -3.66 9.62 2.48
CA GLN A 202 -2.82 9.26 1.33
C GLN A 202 -3.02 10.20 0.13
N GLU A 203 -4.27 10.57 -0.19
CA GLU A 203 -4.61 11.54 -1.26
C GLU A 203 -3.93 12.90 -1.00
N GLU A 204 -3.84 13.30 0.27
CA GLU A 204 -3.19 14.52 0.73
C GLU A 204 -1.66 14.40 0.88
N ARG A 205 -1.06 13.28 0.43
CA ARG A 205 0.37 12.95 0.61
C ARG A 205 0.82 12.92 2.08
N LEU A 206 -0.07 12.49 2.95
CA LEU A 206 0.12 12.23 4.37
C LEU A 206 -0.07 10.73 4.64
N ILE A 207 0.09 10.34 5.90
CA ILE A 207 -0.26 8.99 6.38
C ILE A 207 -1.17 9.12 7.60
N CYS A 208 -2.14 8.21 7.74
CA CYS A 208 -3.01 8.19 8.91
C CYS A 208 -2.20 7.79 10.16
N GLU A 209 -2.32 8.56 11.24
CA GLU A 209 -1.63 8.35 12.50
C GLU A 209 -2.63 7.99 13.61
N PRO A 210 -2.79 6.70 13.94
CA PRO A 210 -3.84 6.26 14.85
C PRO A 210 -3.63 6.74 16.29
N SER A 211 -2.39 7.03 16.71
CA SER A 211 -2.12 7.55 18.07
C SER A 211 -2.78 8.91 18.33
N PHE A 212 -3.15 9.65 17.29
CA PHE A 212 -3.81 10.95 17.43
C PHE A 212 -5.33 10.91 17.53
N PHE A 213 -5.99 9.77 17.31
CA PHE A 213 -7.45 9.68 17.42
C PHE A 213 -7.98 10.10 18.80
N GLN A 214 -7.22 9.81 19.86
CA GLN A 214 -7.57 10.22 21.23
C GLN A 214 -7.70 11.75 21.39
N HIS A 215 -7.04 12.54 20.53
CA HIS A 215 -7.12 14.00 20.51
C HIS A 215 -8.25 14.54 19.63
N LEU A 216 -9.00 13.64 18.97
CA LEU A 216 -10.10 13.97 18.07
C LEU A 216 -11.43 13.38 18.55
N ASN A 217 -11.51 13.05 19.84
CA ASN A 217 -12.65 12.30 20.40
C ASN A 217 -13.51 13.13 21.38
N LYS A 218 -13.47 14.46 21.26
CA LYS A 218 -14.30 15.40 22.03
C LYS A 218 -14.67 16.61 21.19
N ASP A 219 -15.85 17.17 21.44
CA ASP A 219 -16.40 18.37 20.80
C ASP A 219 -15.43 19.58 20.87
N LYS A 220 -14.90 19.87 22.05
CA LYS A 220 -13.96 21.00 22.26
C LYS A 220 -12.65 20.84 21.49
N ASP A 221 -12.22 19.61 21.25
CA ASP A 221 -11.00 19.34 20.50
C ASP A 221 -11.24 19.46 18.99
N LEU A 222 -12.39 18.97 18.51
CA LEU A 222 -12.81 19.09 17.12
C LEU A 222 -13.07 20.55 16.68
N ALA A 223 -13.57 21.39 17.59
CA ALA A 223 -13.80 22.81 17.31
C ALA A 223 -12.51 23.54 16.89
N LYS A 224 -11.34 23.13 17.40
CA LYS A 224 -10.03 23.69 17.02
C LYS A 224 -9.69 23.48 15.54
N PHE A 225 -10.35 22.50 14.90
CA PHE A 225 -10.16 22.13 13.51
C PHE A 225 -11.38 22.50 12.65
N GLY A 226 -12.26 23.38 13.13
CA GLY A 226 -13.42 23.86 12.39
C GLY A 226 -14.59 22.87 12.31
N VAL A 227 -14.60 21.84 13.17
CA VAL A 227 -15.70 20.87 13.26
C VAL A 227 -16.53 21.19 14.51
N GLU A 228 -17.67 21.87 14.30
CA GLU A 228 -18.59 22.27 15.36
C GLU A 228 -19.70 21.21 15.55
N CYS A 229 -19.78 20.63 16.75
CA CYS A 229 -20.80 19.65 17.11
C CYS A 229 -21.96 20.33 17.85
N GLN A 230 -23.18 20.31 17.30
CA GLN A 230 -24.41 20.70 18.00
C GLN A 230 -24.98 19.56 18.84
N THR A 231 -24.88 18.34 18.32
CA THR A 231 -25.30 17.13 19.03
C THR A 231 -24.16 16.14 19.00
N VAL A 232 -24.05 15.35 20.08
CA VAL A 232 -22.99 14.37 20.25
C VAL A 232 -23.59 13.05 20.68
N GLU A 233 -23.06 11.96 20.15
CA GLU A 233 -23.33 10.61 20.62
C GLU A 233 -22.02 9.83 20.75
N SER A 234 -22.09 8.62 21.31
CA SER A 234 -20.93 7.75 21.46
C SER A 234 -21.27 6.35 20.97
N ALA A 235 -20.36 5.75 20.20
CA ALA A 235 -20.51 4.42 19.63
C ALA A 235 -19.18 3.66 19.65
N GLY A 236 -19.25 2.34 19.85
CA GLY A 236 -18.12 1.42 19.77
C GLY A 236 -17.96 0.91 18.34
N ASP A 237 -17.41 1.71 17.44
CA ASP A 237 -17.27 1.35 16.02
C ASP A 237 -15.90 1.73 15.45
N THR A 238 -15.36 0.91 14.56
CA THR A 238 -14.11 1.18 13.84
C THR A 238 -14.15 2.38 12.90
N VAL A 239 -15.34 2.88 12.54
CA VAL A 239 -15.48 4.01 11.60
C VAL A 239 -15.73 5.37 12.27
N VAL A 240 -15.67 5.47 13.61
CA VAL A 240 -15.78 6.73 14.37
C VAL A 240 -14.40 7.17 14.92
N PRO A 241 -14.12 8.47 15.17
CA PRO A 241 -15.04 9.62 15.18
C PRO A 241 -15.56 10.00 13.79
N ALA A 242 -16.85 10.33 13.72
CA ALA A 242 -17.53 10.71 12.49
C ALA A 242 -18.40 11.96 12.69
N TYR A 243 -18.64 12.69 11.60
CA TYR A 243 -19.27 14.00 11.59
C TYR A 243 -20.30 14.11 10.46
N ASN A 244 -21.47 14.65 10.78
CA ASN A 244 -22.47 15.10 9.83
C ASN A 244 -22.40 16.62 9.69
N GLU A 245 -22.02 17.11 8.53
CA GLU A 245 -21.87 18.55 8.28
C GLU A 245 -23.21 19.30 8.26
N VAL A 246 -24.29 18.64 7.81
CA VAL A 246 -25.62 19.25 7.68
C VAL A 246 -26.29 19.42 9.03
N THR A 247 -26.29 18.36 9.84
CA THR A 247 -26.93 18.38 11.17
C THR A 247 -25.98 18.78 12.29
N ARG A 248 -24.70 19.01 11.97
CA ARG A 248 -23.62 19.26 12.93
C ARG A 248 -23.60 18.21 14.04
N HIS A 249 -23.80 16.96 13.68
CA HIS A 249 -23.86 15.83 14.60
C HIS A 249 -22.53 15.09 14.62
N CYS A 250 -21.98 14.83 15.80
CA CYS A 250 -20.71 14.14 16.00
C CYS A 250 -20.93 12.80 16.71
N VAL A 251 -20.33 11.74 16.18
CA VAL A 251 -20.30 10.41 16.77
C VAL A 251 -18.89 10.16 17.26
N PHE A 252 -18.71 10.02 18.57
CA PHE A 252 -17.42 9.77 19.19
C PHE A 252 -17.21 8.29 19.53
N GLN A 253 -15.95 7.88 19.62
CA GLN A 253 -15.56 6.53 20.01
C GLN A 253 -15.78 6.30 21.51
N SER A 254 -16.52 5.24 21.86
CA SER A 254 -16.67 4.79 23.25
C SER A 254 -15.62 3.76 23.66
N ASP A 255 -15.09 2.98 22.72
CA ASP A 255 -14.03 1.98 22.96
C ASP A 255 -12.74 2.38 22.23
N LEU A 256 -11.76 2.89 22.99
CA LEU A 256 -10.52 3.43 22.42
C LEU A 256 -9.70 2.37 21.65
N LEU A 257 -9.92 1.07 21.90
CA LEU A 257 -9.25 -0.01 21.16
C LEU A 257 -9.79 -0.14 19.72
N LEU A 258 -10.95 0.45 19.42
CA LEU A 258 -11.57 0.40 18.10
C LEU A 258 -11.15 1.56 17.19
N PHE A 259 -10.30 2.49 17.63
CA PHE A 259 -9.75 3.49 16.72
C PHE A 259 -9.03 2.84 15.54
N SER A 260 -9.41 3.24 14.33
CA SER A 260 -8.94 2.58 13.11
C SER A 260 -8.77 3.55 11.95
N CYS A 261 -7.59 3.53 11.33
CA CYS A 261 -7.37 4.20 10.05
C CYS A 261 -8.14 3.55 8.89
N ALA A 262 -8.42 2.24 9.01
CA ALA A 262 -9.17 1.48 8.01
C ALA A 262 -10.68 1.66 8.20
N GLY A 263 -11.45 1.26 7.18
CA GLY A 263 -12.91 1.37 7.19
C GLY A 263 -13.40 2.74 6.72
N ALA A 264 -14.45 2.72 5.92
CA ALA A 264 -15.12 3.90 5.42
C ALA A 264 -16.51 3.97 6.04
N HIS A 265 -16.90 5.15 6.52
CA HIS A 265 -18.25 5.33 7.04
C HIS A 265 -19.22 5.46 5.84
N PRO A 266 -20.39 4.79 5.82
CA PRO A 266 -21.27 4.79 4.66
C PRO A 266 -21.96 6.14 4.40
N THR A 267 -22.30 6.88 5.47
CA THR A 267 -23.10 8.11 5.39
C THR A 267 -22.45 9.38 5.94
N LEU A 268 -21.70 9.27 7.05
CA LEU A 268 -21.01 10.37 7.71
C LEU A 268 -19.59 10.58 7.18
N LYS A 269 -19.04 11.79 7.39
CA LYS A 269 -17.63 12.07 7.13
C LYS A 269 -16.79 11.56 8.31
N ARG A 270 -15.68 10.86 8.06
CA ARG A 270 -14.78 10.47 9.16
C ARG A 270 -13.84 11.61 9.51
N VAL A 271 -13.62 11.83 10.81
CA VAL A 271 -12.59 12.76 11.28
C VAL A 271 -11.27 12.01 11.40
N CYS A 272 -10.30 12.39 10.58
CA CYS A 272 -9.11 11.57 10.33
C CYS A 272 -7.83 12.26 10.80
N PRO A 273 -7.07 11.64 11.72
CA PRO A 273 -5.76 12.10 12.09
C PRO A 273 -4.73 11.68 11.04
N CYS A 274 -4.18 12.65 10.33
CA CYS A 274 -3.04 12.44 9.44
C CYS A 274 -1.76 13.02 10.05
N ARG A 275 -0.62 12.57 9.55
CA ARG A 275 0.68 13.17 9.79
C ARG A 275 1.53 13.19 8.52
N ASP A 276 2.53 14.05 8.52
CA ASP A 276 3.57 14.02 7.49
C ASP A 276 4.51 12.81 7.68
N TYR A 277 5.36 12.60 6.68
CA TYR A 277 6.41 11.60 6.73
C TYR A 277 7.67 12.09 6.00
N MET A 278 8.82 11.55 6.39
CA MET A 278 10.08 11.76 5.70
C MET A 278 10.05 11.04 4.35
N LYS A 279 10.46 11.72 3.26
CA LYS A 279 10.48 11.11 1.93
C LYS A 279 11.38 9.88 1.92
N GLY A 280 10.83 8.73 1.53
CA GLY A 280 11.54 7.45 1.55
C GLY A 280 11.64 6.80 2.93
N GLN A 281 10.99 7.34 3.97
CA GLN A 281 10.88 6.78 5.31
C GLN A 281 9.48 7.04 5.89
N VAL A 282 8.49 6.32 5.38
CA VAL A 282 7.06 6.58 5.68
C VAL A 282 6.72 6.41 7.16
N ALA A 283 7.46 5.53 7.84
CA ALA A 283 7.30 5.23 9.25
C ALA A 283 7.47 6.45 10.17
N LEU A 284 8.24 7.46 9.75
CA LEU A 284 8.66 8.56 10.61
C LEU A 284 8.20 9.92 10.04
N CYS A 285 7.60 10.75 10.89
CA CYS A 285 7.32 12.16 10.58
C CYS A 285 8.60 13.00 10.54
N LYS A 286 8.55 14.23 10.00
CA LYS A 286 9.75 15.11 9.97
C LYS A 286 10.26 15.49 11.37
N GLY A 287 9.38 15.50 12.37
CA GLY A 287 9.71 15.77 13.78
C GLY A 287 9.80 14.51 14.65
N CYS A 288 10.02 13.33 14.06
CA CYS A 288 10.01 12.05 14.78
C CYS A 288 11.42 11.53 15.15
N LEU A 289 12.47 12.28 14.82
CA LEU A 289 13.87 12.02 15.15
C LEU A 289 14.42 13.12 16.05
#